data_AF-A0A0S8E0J7-F1
#
_entry.id   AF-A0A0S8E0J7-F1
#
_cell.length_a   1.000
_cell.length_b   1.000
_cell.length_c   1.000
_cell.angle_alpha   90.00
_cell.angle_beta   90.00
_cell.angle_gamma   90.00
#
_symmetry.space_group_name_H-M   'P 1'
#
loop_
_entity.id
_entity.type
_entity.pdbx_description
1 polymer ?
#
loop_
_entity_poly.entity_id
_entity_poly.type
_entity_poly.pdbx_seq_one_letter_code
_entity_poly.pdbx_strand_id
1 'polypeptide(L)'
;MHKSKLETAVQLRGFTLIELLIVLSIIALLMGILLPHLNRAKEQAFELTTFDAEVDEEGNVWLKIRKTRNALYTINIDRPKDCHVSIKEPYPSGMKLRRGKRQDYILWGPRRDDIGVHWVTVVFEGQETTEKLIRIHVYEKDLW
;
A
#
# COMPACT_ATOMS: atom_id res chain seq x y z
N MET A 1 71.29 27.48 -23.86
CA MET A 1 70.37 26.35 -24.08
C MET A 1 70.33 25.47 -22.84
N HIS A 2 69.37 25.68 -21.91
CA HIS A 2 68.65 24.61 -21.22
C HIS A 2 67.57 25.18 -20.29
N LYS A 3 66.37 24.60 -20.41
CA LYS A 3 65.14 24.92 -19.67
C LYS A 3 65.25 24.45 -18.22
N SER A 4 64.65 25.17 -17.28
CA SER A 4 64.07 24.54 -16.08
C SER A 4 62.65 25.03 -15.90
N LYS A 5 61.74 24.22 -16.45
CA LYS A 5 60.29 24.28 -16.28
C LYS A 5 60.00 24.17 -14.77
N LEU A 6 59.46 25.22 -14.17
CA LEU A 6 58.92 25.17 -12.82
C LEU A 6 57.66 24.31 -12.87
N GLU A 7 57.82 23.01 -12.61
CA GLU A 7 56.71 22.09 -12.43
C GLU A 7 56.04 22.47 -11.10
N THR A 8 54.94 23.23 -11.19
CA THR A 8 54.09 23.53 -10.05
C THR A 8 53.47 22.22 -9.56
N ALA A 9 54.14 21.55 -8.63
CA ALA A 9 53.63 20.36 -8.00
C ALA A 9 52.34 20.72 -7.24
N VAL A 10 51.20 20.28 -7.75
CA VAL A 10 49.92 20.34 -7.05
C VAL A 10 50.06 19.46 -5.82
N GLN A 11 50.26 20.06 -4.64
CA GLN A 11 50.23 19.33 -3.38
C GLN A 11 48.82 18.75 -3.19
N LEU A 12 48.67 17.46 -3.46
CA LEU A 12 47.51 16.70 -3.07
C LEU A 12 47.53 16.62 -1.54
N ARG A 13 46.69 17.42 -0.88
CA ARG A 13 46.46 17.30 0.57
C ARG A 13 45.82 15.93 0.83
N GLY A 14 46.60 15.02 1.43
CA GLY A 14 46.10 13.73 1.89
C GLY A 14 45.13 13.90 3.05
N PHE A 15 44.16 13.00 3.14
CA PHE A 15 43.21 12.95 4.25
C PHE A 15 43.91 12.36 5.48
N THR A 16 43.70 12.96 6.65
CA THR A 16 44.25 12.45 7.91
C THR A 16 43.41 11.30 8.45
N LEU A 17 44.05 10.41 9.23
CA LEU A 17 43.35 9.32 9.92
C LEU A 17 42.22 9.84 10.82
N ILE A 18 42.44 10.99 11.46
CA ILE A 18 41.48 11.60 12.36
C ILE A 18 40.25 12.15 11.61
N GLU A 19 40.42 12.73 10.43
CA GLU A 19 39.30 13.16 9.60
C GLU A 19 38.44 11.95 9.18
N LEU A 20 39.06 10.83 8.82
CA LEU A 20 38.31 9.60 8.48
C LEU A 20 37.53 9.06 9.69
N LEU A 21 38.13 9.11 10.88
CA LEU A 21 37.50 8.67 12.12
C LEU A 21 36.28 9.51 12.49
N ILE A 22 36.37 10.84 12.33
CA ILE A 22 35.26 11.76 12.59
C ILE A 22 34.11 11.51 11.61
N VAL A 23 34.41 11.24 10.34
CA VAL A 23 33.37 10.95 9.34
C VAL A 23 32.62 9.67 9.70
N LEU A 24 33.33 8.60 10.03
CA LEU A 24 32.68 7.33 10.42
C LEU A 24 31.88 7.47 11.73
N SER A 25 32.36 8.25 12.69
CA SER A 25 31.64 8.47 13.95
C SER A 25 30.32 9.22 13.73
N ILE A 26 30.29 10.21 12.85
CA ILE A 26 29.06 10.93 12.48
C ILE A 26 28.11 10.01 11.71
N ILE A 27 28.59 9.21 10.76
CA ILE A 27 27.74 8.25 10.02
C ILE A 27 27.12 7.23 10.98
N ALA A 28 27.90 6.69 11.92
CA ALA A 28 27.40 5.73 12.91
C ALA A 28 26.32 6.35 13.81
N LEU A 29 26.51 7.60 14.26
CA LEU A 29 25.53 8.34 15.05
C LEU A 29 24.23 8.57 14.25
N LEU A 30 24.34 9.03 13.01
CA LEU A 30 23.19 9.27 12.13
C LEU A 30 22.44 7.97 11.82
N MET A 31 23.16 6.87 11.55
CA MET A 31 22.58 5.54 11.36
C MET A 31 21.81 5.07 12.59
N GLY A 32 22.34 5.31 13.80
CA GLY A 32 21.67 4.98 15.06
C GLY A 32 20.31 5.65 15.24
N ILE A 33 20.15 6.87 14.72
CA ILE A 33 18.87 7.59 14.71
C ILE A 33 18.02 7.17 13.51
N LEU A 34 18.62 6.99 12.33
CA LEU A 34 17.87 6.73 11.10
C LEU A 34 17.20 5.35 11.07
N LEU A 35 17.87 4.31 11.55
CA LEU A 35 17.38 2.93 11.54
C LEU A 35 16.04 2.72 12.27
N PRO A 36 15.84 3.17 13.53
CA PRO A 36 14.56 3.01 14.22
C PRO A 36 13.43 3.81 13.56
N HIS A 37 13.75 4.99 13.00
CA HIS A 37 12.78 5.79 12.25
C HIS A 37 12.35 5.08 10.95
N LEU A 38 13.30 4.48 10.23
CA LEU A 38 13.01 3.71 9.02
C LEU A 38 12.20 2.44 9.33
N ASN A 39 12.49 1.75 10.43
CA ASN A 39 11.72 0.57 10.85
C ASN A 39 10.26 0.92 11.17
N ARG A 40 10.02 2.00 11.90
CA ARG A 40 8.65 2.49 12.17
C ARG A 40 7.89 2.87 10.90
N ALA A 41 8.56 3.55 9.96
CA ALA A 41 7.95 3.89 8.66
C ALA A 41 7.61 2.64 7.84
N LYS A 42 8.48 1.62 7.86
CA LYS A 42 8.20 0.31 7.24
C LYS A 42 7.02 -0.38 7.91
N GLU A 43 6.95 -0.40 9.24
CA GLU A 43 5.82 -0.99 9.97
C GLU A 43 4.49 -0.32 9.59
N GLN A 44 4.45 1.02 9.50
CA GLN A 44 3.27 1.76 9.03
C GLN A 44 2.90 1.42 7.58
N ALA A 45 3.88 1.15 6.71
CA ALA A 45 3.61 0.68 5.36
C ALA A 45 3.10 -0.77 5.33
N PHE A 46 3.60 -1.64 6.20
CA PHE A 46 3.15 -3.02 6.35
C PHE A 46 1.77 -3.12 7.03
N GLU A 47 1.36 -2.14 7.84
CA GLU A 47 -0.01 -2.04 8.37
C GLU A 47 -1.05 -1.97 7.25
N LEU A 48 -0.69 -1.45 6.07
CA LEU A 48 -1.49 -1.56 4.86
C LEU A 48 -1.34 -2.94 4.21
N THR A 49 -1.45 -4.01 5.00
CA THR A 49 -1.59 -5.35 4.42
C THR A 49 -2.89 -5.35 3.62
N THR A 50 -2.73 -5.42 2.32
CA THR A 50 -3.85 -5.56 1.39
C THR A 50 -4.14 -7.05 1.26
N PHE A 51 -5.37 -7.43 1.55
CA PHE A 51 -5.86 -8.79 1.39
C PHE A 51 -6.78 -8.84 0.19
N ASP A 52 -6.47 -9.71 -0.75
CA ASP A 52 -7.37 -10.00 -1.85
C ASP A 52 -8.57 -10.80 -1.33
N ALA A 53 -9.76 -10.35 -1.68
CA ALA A 53 -11.02 -11.01 -1.40
C ALA A 53 -11.70 -11.32 -2.72
N GLU A 54 -12.01 -12.59 -2.92
CA GLU A 54 -12.74 -13.05 -4.10
C GLU A 54 -14.24 -13.06 -3.79
N VAL A 55 -15.03 -12.73 -4.81
CA VAL A 55 -16.48 -12.88 -4.77
C VAL A 55 -16.79 -14.32 -5.13
N ASP A 56 -17.49 -15.04 -4.25
CA ASP A 56 -17.90 -16.41 -4.52
C ASP A 56 -18.99 -16.49 -5.62
N GLU A 57 -19.33 -17.71 -6.03
CA GLU A 57 -20.36 -17.95 -7.06
C GLU A 57 -21.74 -17.42 -6.64
N GLU A 58 -22.03 -17.37 -5.34
CA GLU A 58 -23.28 -16.84 -4.78
C GLU A 58 -23.27 -15.31 -4.53
N GLY A 59 -22.15 -14.64 -4.85
CA GLY A 59 -21.98 -13.21 -4.70
C GLY A 59 -21.56 -12.73 -3.30
N ASN A 60 -21.10 -13.62 -2.40
CA ASN A 60 -20.60 -13.24 -1.09
C ASN A 60 -19.09 -13.00 -1.08
N VAL A 61 -18.68 -12.17 -0.12
CA VAL A 61 -17.30 -11.78 0.14
C VAL A 61 -17.09 -11.82 1.64
N TRP A 62 -16.07 -12.55 2.08
CA TRP A 62 -15.77 -12.75 3.50
C TRP A 62 -14.54 -11.95 3.90
N LEU A 63 -14.73 -10.89 4.70
CA LEU A 63 -13.67 -10.02 5.19
C LEU A 63 -13.43 -10.24 6.67
N LYS A 64 -12.18 -10.53 7.00
CA LYS A 64 -11.78 -10.93 8.35
C LYS A 64 -10.93 -9.88 9.03
N ILE A 65 -11.55 -9.01 9.83
CA ILE A 65 -10.82 -7.97 10.54
C ILE A 65 -10.14 -8.50 11.81
N ARG A 66 -9.03 -7.86 12.21
CA ARG A 66 -8.32 -8.15 13.46
C ARG A 66 -8.48 -6.98 14.43
N LYS A 67 -8.51 -7.28 15.73
CA LYS A 67 -8.63 -6.28 16.80
C LYS A 67 -7.55 -5.20 16.77
N THR A 68 -6.30 -5.61 16.50
CA THR A 68 -5.11 -4.77 16.70
C THR A 68 -4.65 -4.06 15.43
N ARG A 69 -5.15 -4.47 14.25
CA ARG A 69 -4.65 -3.97 12.96
C ARG A 69 -5.79 -3.75 12.00
N ASN A 70 -5.82 -2.56 11.41
CA ASN A 70 -6.65 -2.30 10.25
C ASN A 70 -6.05 -3.03 9.06
N ALA A 71 -6.92 -3.58 8.23
CA ALA A 71 -6.57 -4.31 7.03
C ALA A 71 -7.27 -3.64 5.85
N LEU A 72 -6.58 -3.55 4.73
CA LEU A 72 -7.17 -3.07 3.49
C LEU A 72 -7.58 -4.29 2.67
N TYR A 73 -8.78 -4.29 2.11
CA TYR A 73 -9.26 -5.38 1.26
C TYR A 73 -9.45 -4.92 -0.17
N THR A 74 -9.02 -5.77 -1.10
CA THR A 74 -9.23 -5.64 -2.54
C THR A 74 -10.24 -6.69 -2.98
N ILE A 75 -11.47 -6.26 -3.23
CA ILE A 75 -12.54 -7.13 -3.73
C ILE A 75 -12.48 -7.09 -5.25
N ASN A 76 -12.04 -8.19 -5.87
CA ASN A 76 -11.88 -8.25 -7.31
C ASN A 76 -13.23 -8.31 -8.02
N ILE A 77 -13.40 -7.48 -9.06
CA ILE A 77 -14.59 -7.46 -9.89
C ILE A 77 -14.22 -7.89 -11.30
N ASP A 78 -14.73 -9.04 -11.73
CA ASP A 78 -14.65 -9.47 -13.12
C ASP A 78 -15.40 -8.49 -14.03
N ARG A 79 -14.63 -7.63 -14.72
CA ARG A 79 -15.15 -6.66 -15.67
C ARG A 79 -15.33 -7.33 -17.03
N PRO A 80 -16.56 -7.41 -17.58
CA PRO A 80 -16.75 -7.76 -18.98
C PRO A 80 -16.07 -6.72 -19.91
N LYS A 81 -15.74 -7.13 -21.14
CA LYS A 81 -15.01 -6.26 -22.07
C LYS A 81 -15.78 -4.97 -22.33
N ASP A 82 -15.08 -3.84 -22.24
CA ASP A 82 -15.57 -2.48 -22.57
C ASP A 82 -16.75 -1.94 -21.74
N CYS A 83 -16.88 -2.33 -20.47
CA CYS A 83 -17.94 -1.82 -19.58
C CYS A 83 -17.43 -0.79 -18.55
N HIS A 84 -18.12 0.33 -18.36
CA HIS A 84 -17.89 1.22 -17.23
C HIS A 84 -18.41 0.57 -15.94
N VAL A 85 -17.64 0.60 -14.86
CA VAL A 85 -18.04 0.05 -13.57
C VAL A 85 -18.28 1.19 -12.61
N SER A 86 -19.43 1.16 -11.93
CA SER A 86 -19.78 2.11 -10.88
C SER A 86 -20.39 1.36 -9.67
N ILE A 87 -20.34 2.00 -8.51
CA ILE A 87 -20.96 1.46 -7.28
C ILE A 87 -22.10 2.40 -6.90
N LYS A 88 -23.28 1.83 -6.65
CA LYS A 88 -24.47 2.58 -6.27
C LYS A 88 -24.56 2.69 -4.74
N GLU A 89 -24.90 3.87 -4.24
CA GLU A 89 -25.20 4.06 -2.82
C GLU A 89 -26.48 3.28 -2.43
N PRO A 90 -26.59 2.75 -1.20
CA PRO A 90 -25.67 2.92 -0.07
C PRO A 90 -24.47 1.95 -0.09
N TYR A 91 -23.29 2.43 0.29
CA TYR A 91 -22.12 1.60 0.57
C TYR A 91 -21.37 2.14 1.81
N PRO A 92 -20.62 1.29 2.53
CA PRO A 92 -19.94 1.70 3.75
C PRO A 92 -18.87 2.77 3.51
N SER A 93 -18.62 3.59 4.54
CA SER A 93 -17.70 4.72 4.45
C SER A 93 -16.27 4.27 4.11
N GLY A 94 -15.62 5.01 3.22
CA GLY A 94 -14.24 4.74 2.80
C GLY A 94 -14.09 3.65 1.74
N MET A 95 -15.18 3.03 1.29
CA MET A 95 -15.18 2.16 0.11
C MET A 95 -14.89 2.98 -1.16
N LYS A 96 -13.98 2.50 -2.00
CA LYS A 96 -13.58 3.16 -3.25
C LYS A 96 -13.42 2.15 -4.37
N LEU A 97 -14.09 2.40 -5.50
CA LEU A 97 -13.80 1.67 -6.73
C LEU A 97 -12.47 2.15 -7.32
N ARG A 98 -11.58 1.22 -7.64
CA ARG A 98 -10.32 1.49 -8.32
C ARG A 98 -10.27 0.70 -9.63
N ARG A 99 -9.95 1.41 -10.72
CA ARG A 99 -9.71 0.81 -12.03
C ARG A 99 -8.28 0.29 -12.12
N GLY A 100 -8.11 -1.01 -12.28
CA GLY A 100 -6.81 -1.65 -12.50
C GLY A 100 -6.51 -1.81 -14.00
N LYS A 101 -5.25 -2.13 -14.33
CA LYS A 101 -4.86 -2.36 -15.75
C LYS A 101 -5.46 -3.64 -16.36
N ARG A 102 -5.77 -4.65 -15.53
CA ARG A 102 -6.29 -5.96 -15.95
C ARG A 102 -7.70 -6.23 -15.43
N GLN A 103 -8.01 -5.77 -14.22
CA GLN A 103 -9.29 -5.98 -13.55
C GLN A 103 -9.58 -4.80 -12.63
N ASP A 104 -10.85 -4.50 -12.44
CA ASP A 104 -11.31 -3.47 -11.51
C ASP A 104 -11.52 -4.10 -10.14
N TYR A 105 -11.29 -3.34 -9.09
CA TYR A 105 -11.43 -3.85 -7.73
C TYR A 105 -12.00 -2.78 -6.80
N ILE A 106 -12.75 -3.23 -5.81
CA ILE A 106 -13.21 -2.38 -4.72
C ILE A 106 -12.15 -2.40 -3.62
N LEU A 107 -11.68 -1.22 -3.27
CA LEU A 107 -10.78 -1.02 -2.16
C LEU A 107 -11.58 -0.60 -0.94
N TRP A 108 -11.52 -1.37 0.14
CA TRP A 108 -12.21 -1.03 1.37
C TRP A 108 -11.42 -1.45 2.61
N GLY A 109 -11.32 -0.54 3.58
CA GLY A 109 -10.73 -0.80 4.90
C GLY A 109 -11.85 -0.83 5.95
N PRO A 110 -12.53 -1.97 6.15
CA PRO A 110 -13.61 -2.08 7.11
C PRO A 110 -13.12 -1.79 8.53
N ARG A 111 -13.91 -1.01 9.28
CA ARG A 111 -13.69 -0.69 10.69
C ARG A 111 -14.45 -1.69 11.57
N ARG A 112 -14.20 -1.62 12.87
CA ARG A 112 -14.97 -2.39 13.86
C ARG A 112 -16.46 -2.08 13.83
N ASP A 113 -16.82 -0.82 13.57
CA ASP A 113 -18.22 -0.41 13.45
C ASP A 113 -18.88 -0.98 12.19
N ASP A 114 -18.10 -1.48 11.23
CA ASP A 114 -18.58 -2.12 10.01
C ASP A 114 -18.75 -3.65 10.16
N ILE A 115 -18.63 -4.23 11.36
CA ILE A 115 -18.91 -5.67 11.58
C ILE A 115 -20.37 -5.97 11.25
N GLY A 116 -20.61 -6.97 10.40
CA GLY A 116 -21.94 -7.36 9.94
C GLY A 116 -21.99 -7.67 8.45
N VAL A 117 -23.18 -7.56 7.86
CA VAL A 117 -23.42 -7.81 6.44
C VAL A 117 -23.72 -6.51 5.73
N HIS A 118 -23.00 -6.23 4.65
CA HIS A 118 -23.17 -5.05 3.81
C HIS A 118 -23.56 -5.46 2.40
N TRP A 119 -24.57 -4.78 1.86
CA TRP A 119 -25.05 -5.00 0.50
C TRP A 119 -24.49 -3.90 -0.39
N VAL A 120 -23.72 -4.29 -1.40
CA VAL A 120 -23.11 -3.35 -2.34
C VAL A 120 -23.55 -3.70 -3.75
N THR A 121 -24.15 -2.74 -4.45
CA THR A 121 -24.59 -2.94 -5.84
C THR A 121 -23.52 -2.40 -6.78
N VAL A 122 -22.93 -3.28 -7.57
CA VAL A 122 -21.98 -2.94 -8.62
C VAL A 122 -22.73 -2.89 -9.94
N VAL A 123 -22.64 -1.76 -10.63
CA VAL A 123 -23.28 -1.53 -11.91
C VAL A 123 -22.22 -1.62 -13.01
N PHE A 124 -22.49 -2.44 -14.02
CA PHE A 124 -21.70 -2.59 -15.23
C PHE A 124 -22.45 -1.95 -16.37
N GLU A 125 -21.97 -0.81 -16.85
CA GLU A 125 -22.53 -0.05 -17.96
C GLU A 125 -21.75 -0.40 -19.24
N GLY A 126 -22.28 -1.32 -20.03
CA GLY A 126 -21.72 -1.72 -21.33
C GLY A 126 -22.71 -1.53 -22.47
N GLN A 127 -22.86 -2.53 -23.34
CA GLN A 127 -23.97 -2.57 -24.30
C GLN A 127 -25.33 -2.72 -23.61
N GLU A 128 -25.35 -3.42 -22.47
CA GLU A 128 -26.49 -3.52 -21.55
C GLU A 128 -26.01 -3.18 -20.13
N THR A 129 -26.84 -2.47 -19.37
CA THR A 129 -26.55 -2.16 -17.96
C THR A 129 -26.90 -3.36 -17.10
N THR A 130 -25.89 -3.99 -16.51
CA THR A 130 -26.07 -5.13 -15.60
C THR A 130 -25.77 -4.68 -14.17
N GLU A 131 -26.67 -4.95 -13.23
CA GLU A 131 -26.42 -4.75 -11.80
C GLU A 131 -26.08 -6.10 -11.14
N LYS A 132 -24.97 -6.16 -10.41
CA LYS A 132 -24.59 -7.32 -9.58
C LYS A 132 -24.59 -6.92 -8.11
N LEU A 133 -25.35 -7.65 -7.31
CA LEU A 133 -25.39 -7.48 -5.87
C LEU A 133 -24.28 -8.30 -5.21
N ILE A 134 -23.45 -7.65 -4.41
CA ILE A 134 -22.38 -8.28 -3.64
C ILE A 134 -22.72 -8.19 -2.16
N ARG A 135 -22.62 -9.33 -1.47
CA ARG A 135 -22.82 -9.47 -0.02
C ARG A 135 -21.48 -9.51 0.69
N ILE A 136 -21.16 -8.49 1.45
CA ILE A 136 -19.87 -8.41 2.15
C ILE A 136 -20.10 -8.71 3.63
N HIS A 137 -19.51 -9.80 4.10
CA HIS A 137 -19.55 -10.24 5.48
C HIS A 137 -18.26 -9.81 6.18
N VAL A 138 -18.36 -8.90 7.13
CA VAL A 138 -17.25 -8.46 7.96
C VAL A 138 -17.37 -9.10 9.34
N TYR A 139 -16.35 -9.86 9.74
CA TYR A 139 -16.35 -10.53 11.03
C TYR A 139 -14.97 -10.49 11.70
N GLU A 140 -14.98 -10.60 13.03
CA GLU A 140 -13.78 -10.70 13.85
C GLU A 140 -13.53 -12.17 14.20
N LYS A 141 -12.26 -12.63 14.11
CA LYS A 141 -11.91 -14.05 14.36
C LYS A 141 -12.09 -14.46 15.83
N ASP A 142 -12.04 -13.53 16.77
CA ASP A 142 -12.06 -13.82 18.21
C ASP A 142 -13.48 -14.08 18.78
N LEU A 143 -14.49 -14.25 17.93
CA LEU A 143 -15.89 -14.49 18.33
C LEU A 143 -16.33 -15.97 18.30
N TRP A 144 -15.39 -16.92 18.15
CA TRP A 144 -15.62 -18.36 18.02
C TRP A 144 -14.34 -19.16 18.30
#